data_AF-A0A6L4YS81-F1
#
_entry.id   AF-A0A6L4YS81-F1
#
_cell.length_a   1.000
_cell.length_b   1.000
_cell.length_c   1.000
_cell.angle_alpha   90.00
_cell.angle_beta   90.00
_cell.angle_gamma   90.00
#
_symmetry.space_group_name_H-M   'P 1'
#
loop_
_entity.id
_entity.type
_entity.pdbx_description
1 polymer ?
#
loop_
_entity_poly.entity_id
_entity_poly.type
_entity_poly.pdbx_seq_one_letter_code
_entity_poly.pdbx_strand_id
1 'polypeptide(L)' 'MVTKETKDKIESLRKKLHRWNYAYYVLDNPEVDDAVYDASMRELLELEKKYPELIT' A
#
# COMPACT_ATOMS: atom_id res chain seq x y z
N MET A 1 -3.91 5.94 20.00
CA MET A 1 -2.46 6.09 19.85
C MET A 1 -2.04 5.34 18.61
N VAL A 2 -1.41 6.02 17.66
CA VAL A 2 -0.75 5.34 16.55
C VAL A 2 0.37 4.47 17.11
N THR A 3 0.33 3.18 16.79
CA THR A 3 1.39 2.24 17.18
C THR A 3 2.43 2.17 16.08
N LYS A 4 3.67 1.86 16.45
CA LYS A 4 4.76 1.64 15.49
C LYS A 4 4.37 0.56 14.45
N GLU A 5 3.68 -0.49 14.88
CA GLU A 5 3.11 -1.53 14.02
C GLU A 5 2.17 -0.97 12.94
N THR A 6 1.31 -0.01 13.28
CA THR A 6 0.41 0.62 12.31
C THR A 6 1.20 1.37 11.24
N LYS A 7 2.22 2.12 11.66
CA LYS A 7 3.10 2.85 10.73
C LYS A 7 3.88 1.89 9.83
N ASP A 8 4.47 0.85 10.40
CA ASP A 8 5.20 -0.18 9.66
C ASP A 8 4.29 -0.90 8.65
N LYS A 9 3.02 -1.13 9.01
CA LYS A 9 2.03 -1.75 8.12
C LYS A 9 1.69 -0.84 6.93
N ILE A 10 1.46 0.46 7.17
CA ILE A 10 1.22 1.45 6.11
C ILE A 10 2.43 1.56 5.17
N GLU A 11 3.64 1.66 5.71
CA GLU A 11 4.87 1.71 4.89
C GLU A 11 5.06 0.43 4.07
N SER A 12 4.76 -0.74 4.65
CA SER A 12 4.83 -2.02 3.95
C SER A 12 3.83 -2.10 2.80
N LEU A 13 2.58 -1.68 3.02
CA LEU A 13 1.56 -1.60 1.98
C LEU A 13 1.97 -0.63 0.87
N ARG A 14 2.44 0.57 1.21
CA ARG A 14 2.98 1.54 0.23
C ARG A 14 4.09 0.91 -0.61
N LYS A 15 5.08 0.27 0.02
CA LYS A 15 6.19 -0.39 -0.70
C LYS A 15 5.71 -1.49 -1.64
N LYS A 16 4.77 -2.32 -1.22
CA LYS A 16 4.18 -3.38 -2.06
C LYS A 16 3.46 -2.78 -3.26
N LEU A 17 2.57 -1.82 -3.02
CA LEU A 17 1.83 -1.13 -4.09
C LEU A 17 2.79 -0.45 -5.07
N HIS A 18 3.84 0.21 -4.58
CA HIS A 18 4.85 0.84 -5.44
C HIS A 18 5.62 -0.17 -6.29
N ARG A 19 6.01 -1.31 -5.69
CA ARG A 19 6.69 -2.40 -6.38
C ARG A 19 5.80 -2.98 -7.48
N TRP A 20 4.54 -3.29 -7.17
CA TRP A 20 3.60 -3.83 -8.15
C TRP A 20 3.31 -2.84 -9.27
N ASN A 21 3.16 -1.55 -8.93
CA ASN A 21 2.97 -0.49 -9.92
C ASN A 21 4.20 -0.36 -10.83
N TYR A 22 5.41 -0.40 -10.27
CA TYR A 22 6.64 -0.42 -11.05
C TYR A 22 6.75 -1.67 -11.94
N ALA A 23 6.41 -2.84 -11.41
CA ALA A 23 6.43 -4.08 -12.18
C ALA A 23 5.43 -4.05 -13.34
N TYR A 24 4.24 -3.49 -13.12
CA TYR A 24 3.22 -3.31 -14.14
C TYR A 24 3.63 -2.29 -15.22
N TYR A 25 4.01 -1.08 -14.83
CA TYR A 25 4.23 0.02 -15.78
C TYR A 25 5.64 0.08 -16.37
N VAL A 26 6.66 -0.42 -15.64
CA VAL A 26 8.06 -0.32 -16.05
C VAL A 26 8.62 -1.65 -16.53
N LEU A 27 8.27 -2.75 -15.86
CA LEU A 27 8.79 -4.08 -16.21
C LEU A 27 7.88 -4.84 -17.17
N ASP A 28 6.67 -4.34 -17.45
CA ASP A 28 5.62 -5.04 -18.22
C ASP A 28 5.36 -6.46 -17.66
N ASN A 29 5.53 -6.62 -16.36
CA ASN A 29 5.49 -7.90 -15.66
C ASN A 29 4.63 -7.78 -14.39
N PRO A 30 3.30 -7.83 -14.49
CA PRO A 30 2.41 -7.76 -13.34
C PRO A 30 2.69 -8.89 -12.35
N GLU A 31 3.12 -8.55 -11.13
CA GLU A 31 3.37 -9.54 -10.07
C GLU A 31 2.08 -9.98 -9.35
N VAL A 32 0.99 -9.21 -9.48
CA VAL A 32 -0.31 -9.47 -8.84
C VAL A 32 -1.46 -9.08 -9.76
N ASP A 33 -2.61 -9.73 -9.58
CA ASP A 33 -3.87 -9.33 -10.21
C ASP A 33 -4.38 -7.97 -9.70
N ASP A 34 -5.14 -7.29 -10.55
CA ASP A 34 -5.79 -6.02 -10.23
C ASP A 34 -6.64 -6.10 -8.96
N ALA A 35 -7.33 -7.23 -8.73
CA ALA A 35 -8.13 -7.43 -7.52
C ALA A 35 -7.29 -7.41 -6.23
N VAL A 36 -6.06 -7.94 -6.27
CA VAL A 36 -5.13 -7.95 -5.14
C VAL A 36 -4.55 -6.56 -4.91
N TYR A 37 -4.21 -5.86 -6.01
CA TYR A 37 -3.77 -4.48 -5.96
C TYR A 37 -4.85 -3.57 -5.36
N ASP A 38 -6.08 -3.66 -5.86
CA ASP A 38 -7.23 -2.89 -5.37
C ASP A 38 -7.55 -3.16 -3.91
N ALA A 39 -7.51 -4.43 -3.48
CA ALA A 39 -7.75 -4.78 -2.08
C ALA A 39 -6.67 -4.18 -1.17
N SER A 40 -5.40 -4.23 -1.58
CA SER A 40 -4.28 -3.68 -0.82
C SER A 40 -4.31 -2.15 -0.80
N MET A 41 -4.71 -1.51 -1.90
CA MET A 41 -4.90 -0.07 -2.01
C MET A 41 -6.05 0.41 -1.11
N ARG A 42 -7.16 -0.34 -1.06
CA ARG A 42 -8.26 -0.05 -0.11
C ARG A 42 -7.82 -0.19 1.33
N GLU A 43 -7.05 -1.23 1.68
CA GLU A 43 -6.52 -1.38 3.05
C GLU A 43 -5.62 -0.19 3.42
N LEU A 44 -4.75 0.24 2.51
CA LEU A 44 -3.90 1.42 2.72
C LEU A 44 -4.75 2.68 2.95
N LEU A 45 -5.75 2.94 2.10
CA LEU A 45 -6.63 4.11 2.23
C LEU A 45 -7.42 4.11 3.53
N GLU A 46 -7.93 2.97 3.99
CA GLU A 46 -8.64 2.87 5.25
C GLU A 46 -7.72 3.11 6.45
N LEU A 47 -6.48 2.63 6.38
CA LEU A 47 -5.47 2.93 7.40
C LEU A 47 -5.09 4.41 7.40
N GLU A 48 -4.87 5.02 6.24
CA GLU A 48 -4.56 6.45 6.12
C GLU A 48 -5.72 7.33 6.62
N LYS A 49 -6.98 6.97 6.31
CA LYS A 49 -8.17 7.65 6.86
C LYS A 49 -8.27 7.55 8.38
N LYS A 50 -7.93 6.38 8.93
CA LYS A 50 -7.99 6.13 10.38
C LYS A 50 -6.84 6.80 11.12
N TYR A 51 -5.72 7.03 10.44
CA TYR A 51 -4.50 7.60 11.01
C TYR A 51 -3.97 8.73 10.10
N PRO A 52 -4.69 9.85 9.98
CA PRO A 52 -4.27 10.97 9.11
C PRO A 52 -2.93 11.59 9.57
N GLU A 53 -2.57 11.42 10.85
CA GLU A 53 -1.28 11.85 11.41
C GLU A 53 -0.06 11.09 10.82
N LEU A 54 -0.29 9.95 10.16
CA LEU A 54 0.74 9.16 9.49
C LEU A 54 0.90 9.49 8.00
N ILE A 55 0.03 10.35 7.47
CA ILE A 55 0.14 10.85 6.10
C ILE A 55 1.25 11.92 6.12
N THR A 56 2.47 11.50 5.81
CA THR A 56 3.64 12.36 5.55
C THR A 56 3.90 12.46 4.05
#